data_AF-A0A949ESB6-F1
#
_entry.id   AF-A0A949ESB6-F1
#
_cell.length_a   1.000
_cell.length_b   1.000
_cell.length_c   1.000
_cell.angle_alpha   90.00
_cell.angle_beta   90.00
_cell.angle_gamma   90.00
#
_symmetry.space_group_name_H-M   'P 1'
#
loop_
_entity.id
_entity.type
_entity.pdbx_description
1 polymer ?
#
loop_
_entity_poly.entity_id
_entity_poly.type
_entity_poly.pdbx_seq_one_letter_code
_entity_poly.pdbx_strand_id
1 'polypeptide(L)'
;MTQGSGLSGGATLSAVWALADAHPVLRPVLDEHLTDNDGELLAHLVIADFVRWLVAHQEAEPGVCADVLAQLESEFAAGPDEVRGLIAVSGVEMIPDPGQPGSELRALLGPGLASVDPWLNPSASY
;
A
#
# COMPACT_ATOMS: atom_id res chain seq x y z
N MET A 1 8.15 35.73 -8.35
CA MET A 1 8.68 34.37 -8.08
C MET A 1 7.98 33.86 -6.85
N THR A 2 7.06 32.92 -7.02
CA THR A 2 6.51 32.14 -5.91
C THR A 2 6.12 30.79 -6.51
N GLN A 3 7.06 29.84 -6.44
CA GLN A 3 6.78 28.43 -6.69
C GLN A 3 6.02 27.90 -5.47
N GLY A 4 4.83 27.37 -5.67
CA GLY A 4 4.01 26.77 -4.63
C GLY A 4 3.24 25.58 -5.17
N SER A 5 3.55 24.39 -4.64
CA SER A 5 2.68 23.21 -4.54
C SER A 5 2.21 22.54 -5.85
N GLY A 6 3.16 21.98 -6.63
CA GLY A 6 2.84 21.14 -7.79
C GLY A 6 3.45 19.73 -7.79
N LEU A 7 4.08 19.28 -6.69
CA LEU A 7 4.90 18.07 -6.70
C LEU A 7 4.34 16.87 -5.91
N SER A 8 3.25 17.04 -5.15
CA SER A 8 2.88 16.04 -4.14
C SER A 8 2.11 14.78 -4.64
N GLY A 9 1.42 14.90 -5.78
CA GLY A 9 0.78 13.74 -6.41
C GLY A 9 1.73 12.91 -7.27
N GLY A 10 2.86 13.47 -7.71
CA GLY A 10 3.71 12.83 -8.72
C GLY A 10 4.37 11.55 -8.23
N ALA A 11 4.96 11.57 -7.04
CA ALA A 11 5.69 10.42 -6.51
C ALA A 11 4.74 9.30 -6.04
N THR A 12 3.62 9.66 -5.42
CA THR A 12 2.60 8.71 -4.95
C THR A 12 1.96 7.95 -6.12
N LEU A 13 1.58 8.65 -7.20
CA LEU A 13 1.07 7.99 -8.41
C LEU A 13 2.14 7.12 -9.07
N SER A 14 3.40 7.59 -9.13
CA SER A 14 4.50 6.81 -9.68
C SER A 14 4.74 5.51 -8.90
N ALA A 15 4.65 5.56 -7.57
CA ALA A 15 4.78 4.38 -6.72
C ALA A 15 3.67 3.35 -6.97
N VAL A 16 2.42 3.80 -7.13
CA VAL A 16 1.29 2.92 -7.47
C VAL A 16 1.51 2.21 -8.80
N TRP A 17 1.87 2.96 -9.85
CA TRP A 17 2.13 2.38 -11.16
C TRP A 17 3.29 1.40 -11.13
N ALA A 18 4.40 1.76 -10.46
CA ALA A 18 5.56 0.89 -10.31
C ALA A 18 5.21 -0.43 -9.61
N LEU A 19 4.37 -0.38 -8.58
CA LEU A 19 3.90 -1.58 -7.88
C LEU A 19 3.07 -2.48 -8.80
N ALA A 20 2.13 -1.92 -9.56
CA ALA A 20 1.30 -2.69 -10.49
C ALA A 20 2.06 -3.19 -11.74
N ASP A 21 3.15 -2.52 -12.13
CA ASP A 21 4.09 -3.01 -13.14
C ASP A 21 4.93 -4.18 -12.62
N ALA A 22 5.42 -4.09 -11.38
CA ALA A 22 6.20 -5.14 -10.75
C ALA A 22 5.36 -6.39 -10.44
N HIS A 23 4.08 -6.21 -10.15
CA HIS A 23 3.16 -7.28 -9.77
C HIS A 23 1.91 -7.30 -10.68
N PRO A 24 1.97 -7.99 -11.84
CA PRO A 24 0.87 -8.03 -12.81
C PRO A 24 -0.47 -8.52 -12.24
N VAL A 25 -0.46 -9.26 -11.13
CA VAL A 25 -1.67 -9.69 -10.41
C VAL A 25 -2.51 -8.53 -9.89
N LEU A 26 -1.91 -7.35 -9.68
CA LEU A 26 -2.61 -6.15 -9.23
C LEU A 26 -3.23 -5.35 -10.39
N ARG A 27 -2.91 -5.69 -11.65
CA ARG A 27 -3.44 -4.98 -12.82
C ARG A 27 -4.96 -4.99 -12.91
N PRO A 28 -5.67 -6.11 -12.70
CA PRO A 28 -7.13 -6.11 -12.69
C PRO A 28 -7.72 -5.17 -11.63
N VAL A 29 -7.11 -5.10 -10.44
CA VAL A 29 -7.55 -4.20 -9.36
C VAL A 29 -7.36 -2.74 -9.74
N LEU A 30 -6.23 -2.42 -10.40
CA LEU A 30 -5.95 -1.08 -10.89
C LEU A 30 -6.89 -0.67 -12.05
N ASP A 31 -7.20 -1.59 -12.96
CA ASP A 31 -8.10 -1.34 -14.07
C ASP A 31 -9.55 -1.12 -13.59
N GLU A 32 -10.01 -1.91 -12.61
CA GLU A 32 -11.29 -1.70 -11.92
C GLU A 32 -11.31 -0.34 -11.21
N HIS A 33 -10.27 -0.02 -10.45
CA HIS A 33 -10.13 1.27 -9.78
C HIS A 33 -10.26 2.45 -10.75
N LEU A 34 -9.54 2.41 -11.87
CA LEU A 34 -9.61 3.47 -12.89
C LEU A 34 -11.00 3.55 -13.51
N THR A 35 -11.65 2.42 -13.76
CA THR A 35 -13.00 2.39 -14.32
C THR A 35 -14.00 3.03 -13.37
N ASP A 36 -13.93 2.70 -12.09
CA ASP A 36 -14.84 3.18 -11.04
C ASP A 36 -14.63 4.66 -10.69
N ASN A 37 -13.46 5.22 -11.00
CA ASN A 37 -13.08 6.59 -10.71
C ASN A 37 -12.89 7.45 -11.97
N ASP A 38 -13.66 7.19 -13.05
CA ASP A 38 -13.67 7.99 -14.29
C ASP A 38 -12.28 8.18 -14.95
N GLY A 39 -11.42 7.18 -14.81
CA GLY A 39 -10.04 7.17 -15.30
C GLY A 39 -9.03 7.89 -14.40
N GLU A 40 -9.46 8.39 -13.23
CA GLU A 40 -8.59 9.03 -12.25
C GLU A 40 -7.91 7.99 -11.35
N LEU A 41 -6.60 8.14 -11.14
CA LEU A 41 -5.85 7.32 -10.20
C LEU A 41 -5.81 8.00 -8.83
N LEU A 42 -6.57 7.47 -7.88
CA LEU A 42 -6.62 7.99 -6.51
C LEU A 42 -5.70 7.16 -5.61
N ALA A 43 -4.46 7.61 -5.44
CA ALA A 43 -3.37 6.83 -4.80
C ALA A 43 -3.75 6.19 -3.46
N HIS A 44 -4.41 6.93 -2.57
CA HIS A 44 -4.85 6.40 -1.27
C HIS A 44 -5.89 5.28 -1.41
N LEU A 45 -6.85 5.44 -2.32
CA LEU A 45 -7.90 4.45 -2.51
C LEU A 45 -7.37 3.18 -3.17
N VAL A 46 -6.54 3.31 -4.21
CA VAL A 46 -6.00 2.15 -4.92
C VAL A 46 -5.01 1.34 -4.08
N ILE A 47 -4.20 1.97 -3.21
CA ILE A 47 -3.37 1.21 -2.26
C ILE A 47 -4.29 0.44 -1.28
N ALA A 48 -5.39 1.04 -0.83
CA ALA A 48 -6.36 0.32 -0.01
C ALA A 48 -7.07 -0.82 -0.77
N ASP A 49 -7.32 -0.65 -2.08
CA ASP A 49 -7.83 -1.73 -2.95
C ASP A 49 -6.82 -2.89 -3.05
N PHE A 50 -5.53 -2.58 -3.22
CA PHE A 50 -4.48 -3.60 -3.25
C PHE A 50 -4.38 -4.35 -1.92
N VAL A 51 -4.49 -3.68 -0.78
CA VAL A 51 -4.50 -4.38 0.53
C VAL A 51 -5.72 -5.29 0.66
N ARG A 52 -6.90 -4.86 0.20
CA ARG A 52 -8.09 -5.74 0.18
C ARG A 52 -7.86 -6.96 -0.71
N TRP A 53 -7.20 -6.79 -1.85
CA TRP A 53 -6.83 -7.90 -2.71
C TRP A 53 -5.88 -8.87 -1.99
N LEU A 54 -4.84 -8.37 -1.33
CA LEU A 54 -3.90 -9.19 -0.56
C LEU A 54 -4.62 -9.99 0.53
N VAL A 55 -5.51 -9.36 1.30
CA VAL A 55 -6.33 -10.03 2.31
C VAL A 55 -7.17 -11.15 1.72
N ALA A 56 -7.78 -10.94 0.54
CA ALA A 56 -8.60 -11.95 -0.11
C ALA A 56 -7.79 -13.12 -0.69
N HIS A 57 -6.49 -12.92 -0.98
CA HIS A 57 -5.66 -13.91 -1.68
C HIS A 57 -4.53 -14.50 -0.82
N GLN A 58 -4.29 -14.02 0.40
CA GLN A 58 -3.15 -14.47 1.23
C GLN A 58 -3.09 -15.99 1.48
N GLU A 59 -4.24 -16.67 1.55
CA GLU A 59 -4.28 -18.12 1.78
C GLU A 59 -3.95 -18.91 0.51
N ALA A 60 -4.43 -18.44 -0.64
CA ALA A 60 -4.26 -19.11 -1.92
C ALA A 60 -2.90 -18.78 -2.57
N GLU A 61 -2.41 -17.56 -2.36
CA GLU A 61 -1.23 -17.01 -3.01
C GLU A 61 -0.28 -16.32 -2.01
N PRO A 62 0.16 -17.02 -0.94
CA PRO A 62 0.96 -16.42 0.14
C PRO A 62 2.31 -15.86 -0.35
N GLY A 63 2.94 -16.52 -1.34
CA GLY A 63 4.20 -16.04 -1.92
C GLY A 63 4.05 -14.72 -2.66
N VAL A 64 2.98 -14.59 -3.46
CA VAL A 64 2.68 -13.35 -4.18
C VAL A 64 2.36 -12.22 -3.21
N CYS A 65 1.58 -12.50 -2.16
CA CYS A 65 1.27 -11.50 -1.15
C CYS A 65 2.51 -11.03 -0.39
N ALA A 66 3.42 -11.95 -0.05
CA ALA A 66 4.70 -11.61 0.56
C ALA A 66 5.57 -10.75 -0.36
N ASP A 67 5.63 -11.07 -1.66
CA ASP A 67 6.41 -10.30 -2.63
C ASP A 67 5.88 -8.86 -2.79
N VAL A 68 4.56 -8.68 -2.85
CA VAL A 68 3.94 -7.34 -2.91
C VAL A 68 4.25 -6.53 -1.65
N LEU A 69 4.11 -7.13 -0.47
CA LEU A 69 4.45 -6.47 0.80
C LEU A 69 5.93 -6.13 0.92
N ALA A 70 6.81 -6.99 0.40
CA ALA A 70 8.25 -6.72 0.35
C ALA A 70 8.58 -5.53 -0.57
N GLN A 71 7.87 -5.38 -1.69
CA GLN A 71 8.01 -4.19 -2.52
C GLN A 71 7.51 -2.93 -1.80
N LEU A 72 6.36 -2.99 -1.12
CA LEU A 72 5.87 -1.88 -0.29
C LEU A 72 6.86 -1.49 0.83
N GLU A 73 7.50 -2.47 1.47
CA GLU A 73 8.57 -2.23 2.46
C GLU A 73 9.76 -1.49 1.82
N SER A 74 10.19 -1.90 0.62
CA SER A 74 11.27 -1.24 -0.12
C SER A 74 10.90 0.21 -0.48
N GLU A 75 9.70 0.43 -0.99
CA GLU A 75 9.19 1.77 -1.33
C GLU A 75 9.05 2.65 -0.08
N PHE A 76 8.62 2.08 1.05
CA PHE A 76 8.56 2.81 2.32
C PHE A 76 9.96 3.20 2.82
N ALA A 77 10.94 2.30 2.73
CA ALA A 77 12.31 2.59 3.16
C ALA A 77 12.97 3.68 2.31
N ALA A 78 12.84 3.60 0.99
CA ALA A 78 13.54 4.46 0.04
C ALA A 78 12.75 5.72 -0.39
N GLY A 79 11.42 5.69 -0.27
CA GLY A 79 10.53 6.70 -0.79
C GLY A 79 10.56 8.04 -0.03
N PRO A 80 10.12 9.13 -0.67
CA PRO A 80 9.91 10.41 0.00
C PRO A 80 8.78 10.33 1.04
N ASP A 81 8.70 11.33 1.92
CA ASP A 81 7.74 11.33 3.04
C ASP A 81 6.27 11.15 2.62
N GLU A 82 5.87 11.63 1.44
CA GLU A 82 4.52 11.43 0.92
C GLU A 82 4.22 9.98 0.50
N VAL A 83 5.20 9.25 -0.04
CA VAL A 83 5.06 7.83 -0.36
C VAL A 83 5.05 7.02 0.93
N ARG A 84 5.90 7.37 1.91
CA ARG A 84 5.86 6.76 3.24
C ARG A 84 4.51 6.94 3.92
N GLY A 85 3.98 8.16 3.91
CA GLY A 85 2.66 8.48 4.46
C GLY A 85 1.53 7.73 3.76
N LEU A 86 1.58 7.63 2.42
CA LEU A 86 0.63 6.83 1.65
C LEU A 86 0.64 5.35 2.07
N ILE A 87 1.81 4.73 2.13
CA ILE A 87 1.95 3.30 2.46
C ILE A 87 1.57 3.03 3.92
N ALA A 88 1.93 3.93 4.84
CA ALA A 88 1.53 3.86 6.23
C ALA A 88 0.00 3.87 6.40
N VAL A 89 -0.66 4.94 5.91
CA VAL A 89 -2.08 5.20 6.19
C VAL A 89 -3.02 4.40 5.29
N SER A 90 -2.65 4.18 4.03
CA SER A 90 -3.51 3.46 3.08
C SER A 90 -3.08 2.03 2.81
N GLY A 91 -1.86 1.66 3.22
CA GLY A 91 -1.35 0.30 3.16
C GLY A 91 -1.51 -0.41 4.51
N VAL A 92 -0.65 -0.08 5.47
CA VAL A 92 -0.54 -0.79 6.75
C VAL A 92 -1.80 -0.65 7.61
N GLU A 93 -2.34 0.55 7.75
CA GLU A 93 -3.58 0.76 8.54
C GLU A 93 -4.81 0.07 7.94
N MET A 94 -4.77 -0.28 6.65
CA MET A 94 -5.88 -0.98 5.99
C MET A 94 -5.87 -2.49 6.21
N ILE A 95 -4.85 -3.04 6.90
CA ILE A 95 -4.84 -4.45 7.29
C ILE A 95 -5.89 -4.67 8.39
N PRO A 96 -6.82 -5.65 8.25
CA PRO A 96 -7.89 -5.89 9.22
C PRO A 96 -7.39 -6.07 10.65
N ASP A 97 -8.08 -5.54 11.66
CA ASP A 97 -7.64 -5.59 13.07
C ASP A 97 -7.31 -7.01 13.56
N PRO A 98 -6.42 -7.18 14.56
CA PRO A 98 -6.09 -8.47 15.12
C PRO A 98 -7.32 -9.32 15.49
N GLY A 99 -7.36 -10.55 14.97
CA GLY A 99 -8.47 -11.48 15.17
C GLY A 99 -9.60 -11.36 14.15
N GLN A 100 -9.52 -10.40 13.22
CA GLN A 100 -10.37 -10.37 12.03
C GLN A 100 -9.73 -11.17 10.87
N PRO A 101 -10.54 -11.77 9.98
CA PRO A 101 -10.02 -12.43 8.77
C PRO A 101 -9.16 -11.46 7.95
N GLY A 102 -7.95 -11.88 7.57
CA GLY A 102 -7.00 -11.03 6.85
C GLY A 102 -5.93 -10.40 7.74
N SER A 103 -6.09 -10.43 9.06
CA SER A 103 -5.12 -9.86 10.00
C SER A 103 -3.78 -10.59 10.01
N GLU A 104 -3.74 -11.83 9.51
CA GLU A 104 -2.54 -12.66 9.36
C GLU A 104 -1.50 -12.03 8.43
N LEU A 105 -1.94 -11.16 7.52
CA LEU A 105 -1.08 -10.40 6.62
C LEU A 105 -0.01 -9.60 7.38
N ARG A 106 -0.29 -9.19 8.62
CA ARG A 106 0.69 -8.52 9.50
C ARG A 106 1.95 -9.34 9.74
N ALA A 107 1.86 -10.67 9.72
CA ALA A 107 3.01 -11.54 9.93
C ALA A 107 4.02 -11.48 8.76
N LEU A 108 3.62 -10.91 7.62
CA LEU A 108 4.46 -10.75 6.42
C LEU A 108 5.11 -9.36 6.33
N LEU A 109 4.80 -8.44 7.24
CA LEU A 109 5.37 -7.11 7.22
C LEU A 109 6.88 -7.14 7.49
N GLY A 110 7.62 -6.37 6.70
CA GLY A 110 9.02 -6.06 6.98
C GLY A 110 9.17 -5.14 8.21
N PRO A 111 10.40 -4.94 8.71
CA PRO A 111 10.65 -4.20 9.93
C PRO A 111 10.24 -2.72 9.85
N GLY A 112 10.34 -2.09 8.69
CA GLY A 112 9.91 -0.71 8.47
C GLY A 112 8.41 -0.57 8.58
N LEU A 113 7.65 -1.37 7.83
CA LEU A 113 6.19 -1.37 7.89
C LEU A 113 5.67 -1.83 9.25
N ALA A 114 6.29 -2.84 9.86
CA ALA A 114 5.93 -3.27 11.22
C ALA A 114 6.18 -2.19 12.26
N SER A 115 7.15 -1.29 12.05
CA SER A 115 7.42 -0.18 12.98
C SER A 115 6.34 0.90 13.00
N VAL A 116 5.51 0.96 11.96
CA VAL A 116 4.43 1.93 11.82
C VAL A 116 3.03 1.30 11.92
N ASP A 117 2.96 -0.02 12.09
CA ASP A 117 1.72 -0.71 12.39
C ASP A 117 1.29 -0.45 13.86
N PRO A 118 0.07 0.07 14.12
CA PRO A 118 -0.36 0.45 15.46
C PRO A 118 -0.57 -0.74 16.40
N TRP A 119 -0.71 -1.96 15.87
CA TRP A 119 -0.91 -3.17 16.67
C TRP A 119 0.41 -3.87 16.99
N LEU A 120 1.42 -3.78 16.12
CA LEU A 120 2.77 -4.29 16.35
C LEU A 120 3.66 -3.28 17.10
N ASN A 121 3.40 -1.98 16.92
CA ASN A 121 4.04 -0.90 17.66
C ASN A 121 2.98 0.09 18.19
N PRO A 122 2.41 -0.15 19.38
CA PRO A 122 1.39 0.72 19.98
C PRO A 122 1.85 2.16 20.30
N SER A 123 3.15 2.42 20.17
CA SER A 123 3.73 3.77 20.32
C SER A 123 3.88 4.50 18.97
N ALA A 124 3.54 3.86 17.85
CA ALA A 124 3.45 4.52 16.56
C ALA A 124 2.30 5.54 16.61
N SER A 125 2.65 6.82 16.64
CA SER A 125 1.73 7.94 16.45
C SER A 125 2.36 8.83 15.39
N TYR A 126 1.64 9.07 14.30
CA TYR A 126 2.07 9.94 13.21
C TYR A 126 1.96 11.42 13.58
#